data_AF-A0A387B8F9-F1
#
_entry.id   AF-A0A387B8F9-F1
#
_cell.length_a   1.000
_cell.length_b   1.000
_cell.length_c   1.000
_cell.angle_alpha   90.00
_cell.angle_beta   90.00
_cell.angle_gamma   90.00
#
_symmetry.space_group_name_H-M   'P 1'
#
loop_
_entity.id
_entity.type
_entity.pdbx_description
1 polymer ?
#
loop_
_entity_poly.entity_id
_entity_poly.type
_entity_poly.pdbx_seq_one_letter_code
_entity_poly.pdbx_strand_id
1 'polypeptide(L)'
;MRTTSPARRRRRRGLTLAAALVAASTLTVGGIAEPESATAAGTLTMLGADVSSLQRSLDLGVTYYNAAGVAQNPLQILKNKGVNYVRLRVWNNPASGYNNKARVLQQAASAKALGLKVMIDFHYSDTWADPGKQYKPAAWASHNIGQLQTDVYNFTYDVCTALKNQGTTPDSVQIGNEINVGMLWNEGKVVNNDFTNLSLLLKSGYNATKACSSGTQVIIHTADADSDANMRWFYDGIKAKGVSWDITGLSYYCMWHGTLANLYNVIVDAKSRYGKPVVIAETAYPFTTANADGEANSTSATCDGNAASWTGQATEFTWIQNTARNAGAIGVFYWEPTWVATSGNGWDPANIWGTGNQWDNMAVFDWTGHVNPNIVWTP
;
A
#
# COMPACT_ATOMS: atom_id res chain seq x y z
N MET A 1 -21.82 -108.26 18.95
CA MET A 1 -22.35 -108.26 17.57
C MET A 1 -22.02 -106.92 16.93
N ARG A 2 -21.41 -106.96 15.72
CA ARG A 2 -21.39 -105.98 14.60
C ARG A 2 -21.51 -104.48 14.93
N THR A 3 -20.78 -103.51 14.39
CA THR A 3 -19.81 -103.30 13.29
C THR A 3 -19.57 -101.77 13.33
N THR A 4 -18.37 -101.20 13.19
CA THR A 4 -17.83 -100.65 11.93
C THR A 4 -16.56 -99.83 12.23
N SER A 5 -15.75 -99.68 11.18
CA SER A 5 -14.34 -99.30 11.08
C SER A 5 -13.91 -97.86 11.44
N PRO A 6 -12.56 -97.61 11.50
CA PRO A 6 -11.95 -96.40 12.03
C PRO A 6 -11.26 -95.50 10.98
N ALA A 7 -10.99 -94.25 11.34
CA ALA A 7 -9.91 -93.38 10.83
C ALA A 7 -9.93 -92.07 11.65
N ARG A 8 -8.87 -91.33 11.97
CA ARG A 8 -7.40 -91.48 11.96
C ARG A 8 -6.86 -90.24 12.73
N ARG A 9 -5.84 -90.45 13.58
CA ARG A 9 -4.74 -89.53 14.01
C ARG A 9 -5.11 -88.19 14.72
N ARG A 10 -4.80 -87.98 16.03
CA ARG A 10 -3.49 -87.73 16.72
C ARG A 10 -2.67 -86.62 16.04
N ARG A 11 -2.14 -85.56 16.68
CA ARG A 11 -1.75 -85.25 18.07
C ARG A 11 -1.62 -83.71 18.16
N ARG A 12 -2.21 -83.07 19.19
CA ARG A 12 -1.52 -82.52 20.38
C ARG A 12 -0.22 -81.76 20.11
N ARG A 13 -0.26 -80.45 20.33
CA ARG A 13 0.80 -79.67 20.98
C ARG A 13 0.18 -78.89 22.14
N GLY A 14 0.75 -79.04 23.33
CA GLY A 14 0.49 -78.19 24.51
C GLY A 14 1.10 -76.81 24.30
N LEU A 15 1.05 -75.85 25.21
CA LEU A 15 1.10 -75.94 26.66
C LEU A 15 0.45 -74.68 27.27
N THR A 16 0.16 -74.81 28.56
CA THR A 16 -0.45 -73.92 29.55
C THR A 16 0.14 -72.51 29.70
N LEU A 17 -0.75 -71.59 30.11
CA LEU A 17 -0.54 -70.20 30.57
C LEU A 17 0.63 -70.06 31.55
N ALA A 18 1.49 -69.07 31.29
CA ALA A 18 2.34 -68.43 32.29
C ALA A 18 1.98 -66.93 32.34
N ALA A 19 1.65 -66.44 33.52
CA ALA A 19 1.34 -65.04 33.80
C ALA A 19 2.61 -64.19 33.66
N ALA A 20 2.54 -63.13 32.84
CA ALA A 20 3.55 -62.09 32.77
C ALA A 20 2.92 -60.78 33.25
N LEU A 21 3.49 -60.20 34.31
CA LEU A 21 3.20 -58.85 34.78
C LEU A 21 3.44 -57.86 33.62
N VAL A 22 2.41 -57.11 33.24
CA VAL A 22 2.58 -55.91 32.41
C VAL A 22 2.92 -54.77 33.36
N ALA A 23 4.19 -54.36 33.37
CA ALA A 23 4.60 -53.08 33.89
C ALA A 23 3.96 -51.99 33.02
N ALA A 24 3.14 -51.13 33.62
CA ALA A 24 2.59 -49.96 32.96
C ALA A 24 3.75 -48.98 32.68
N SER A 25 4.30 -49.02 31.47
CA SER A 25 5.13 -47.96 30.93
C SER A 25 4.24 -46.76 30.65
N THR A 26 4.33 -45.73 31.50
CA THR A 26 3.77 -44.41 31.23
C THR A 26 4.48 -43.84 30.01
N LEU A 27 3.83 -43.93 28.85
CA LEU A 27 4.15 -43.13 27.67
C LEU A 27 3.98 -41.67 28.06
N THR A 28 5.10 -40.96 28.27
CA THR A 28 5.10 -39.50 28.25
C THR A 28 4.76 -39.09 26.83
N VAL A 29 3.47 -38.82 26.59
CA VAL A 29 3.01 -38.12 25.40
C VAL A 29 3.75 -36.78 25.40
N GLY A 30 4.71 -36.65 24.48
CA GLY A 30 5.38 -35.39 24.21
C GLY A 30 4.32 -34.33 23.96
N GLY A 31 4.41 -33.23 24.70
CA GLY A 31 3.47 -32.12 24.62
C GLY A 31 3.25 -31.74 23.16
N ILE A 32 2.03 -31.92 22.71
CA ILE A 32 1.53 -31.28 21.50
C ILE A 32 1.61 -29.79 21.83
N ALA A 33 2.48 -29.06 21.14
CA ALA A 33 2.49 -27.60 21.25
C ALA A 33 1.06 -27.14 21.01
N GLU A 34 0.49 -26.41 21.99
CA GLU A 34 -0.79 -25.75 21.79
C GLU A 34 -0.67 -24.88 20.53
N PRO A 35 -1.70 -24.86 19.67
CA PRO A 35 -1.70 -23.90 18.57
C PRO A 35 -1.52 -22.51 19.19
N GLU A 36 -0.50 -21.81 18.69
CA GLU A 36 -0.21 -20.43 19.05
C GLU A 36 -1.54 -19.66 19.03
N SER A 37 -1.89 -19.08 20.18
CA SER A 37 -3.15 -18.37 20.36
C SER A 37 -3.35 -17.44 19.17
N ALA A 38 -4.49 -17.56 18.48
CA ALA A 38 -4.87 -16.64 17.41
C ALA A 38 -4.67 -15.22 17.93
N THR A 39 -3.60 -14.57 17.47
CA THR A 39 -3.34 -13.16 17.73
C THR A 39 -4.63 -12.45 17.35
N ALA A 40 -5.20 -11.68 18.28
CA ALA A 40 -6.35 -10.84 17.96
C ALA A 40 -6.01 -10.12 16.65
N ALA A 41 -6.83 -10.33 15.61
CA ALA A 41 -6.57 -9.74 14.30
C ALA A 41 -6.30 -8.26 14.49
N GLY A 42 -5.27 -7.73 13.82
CA GLY A 42 -4.90 -6.32 13.93
C GLY A 42 -6.09 -5.41 13.56
N THR A 43 -5.96 -4.11 13.79
CA THR A 43 -6.94 -3.13 13.28
C THR A 43 -6.21 -2.17 12.36
N LEU A 44 -6.75 -1.97 11.17
CA LEU A 44 -6.38 -0.91 10.24
C LEU A 44 -6.86 0.43 10.83
N THR A 45 -5.91 1.29 11.14
CA THR A 45 -6.17 2.63 11.67
C THR A 45 -5.95 3.72 10.63
N MET A 46 -5.22 3.42 9.56
CA MET A 46 -5.01 4.30 8.40
C MET A 46 -5.80 3.74 7.21
N LEU A 47 -7.08 4.10 7.15
CA LEU A 47 -8.01 3.73 6.09
C LEU A 47 -8.00 4.83 5.04
N GLY A 48 -7.18 4.64 4.01
CA GLY A 48 -6.68 5.72 3.18
C GLY A 48 -7.23 5.73 1.75
N ALA A 49 -7.24 6.93 1.16
CA ALA A 49 -7.46 7.13 -0.27
C ALA A 49 -6.47 8.20 -0.79
N ASP A 50 -5.75 7.92 -1.89
CA ASP A 50 -5.03 8.95 -2.63
C ASP A 50 -6.00 9.67 -3.56
N VAL A 51 -6.26 10.95 -3.31
CA VAL A 51 -7.27 11.72 -4.05
C VAL A 51 -6.65 12.87 -4.81
N SER A 52 -5.37 12.77 -5.19
CA SER A 52 -4.63 13.96 -5.65
C SER A 52 -5.15 14.53 -6.98
N SER A 53 -5.74 13.70 -7.84
CA SER A 53 -6.44 14.15 -9.07
C SER A 53 -7.74 14.91 -8.79
N LEU A 54 -8.31 14.80 -7.59
CA LEU A 54 -9.67 15.26 -7.28
C LEU A 54 -9.85 16.75 -7.52
N GLN A 55 -8.90 17.58 -7.09
CA GLN A 55 -9.01 19.03 -7.28
C GLN A 55 -9.14 19.38 -8.76
N ARG A 56 -8.47 18.67 -9.65
CA ARG A 56 -8.57 18.90 -11.09
C ARG A 56 -9.95 18.52 -11.61
N SER A 57 -10.48 17.36 -11.22
CA SER A 57 -11.84 16.95 -11.56
C SER A 57 -12.86 18.01 -11.13
N LEU A 58 -12.75 18.54 -9.91
CA LEU A 58 -13.67 19.57 -9.39
C LEU A 58 -13.54 20.90 -10.14
N ASP A 59 -12.31 21.34 -10.43
CA ASP A 59 -12.06 22.56 -11.22
C ASP A 59 -12.63 22.45 -12.65
N LEU A 60 -12.76 21.23 -13.18
CA LEU A 60 -13.37 20.92 -14.49
C LEU A 60 -14.89 20.69 -14.43
N GLY A 61 -15.52 20.82 -13.25
CA GLY A 61 -16.97 20.72 -13.07
C GLY A 61 -17.50 19.30 -12.90
N VAL A 62 -16.64 18.31 -12.62
CA VAL A 62 -17.10 16.94 -12.31
C VAL A 62 -17.97 16.96 -11.06
N THR A 63 -19.13 16.33 -11.16
CA THR A 63 -20.05 16.12 -10.03
C THR A 63 -20.00 14.66 -9.60
N TYR A 64 -19.92 14.43 -8.29
CA TYR A 64 -19.87 13.09 -7.70
C TYR A 64 -21.15 12.77 -6.95
N TYR A 65 -21.56 11.50 -6.98
CA TYR A 65 -22.82 11.02 -6.45
C TYR A 65 -22.58 9.87 -5.47
N ASN A 66 -23.30 9.91 -4.36
CA ASN A 66 -23.30 8.80 -3.39
C ASN A 66 -24.11 7.60 -3.92
N ALA A 67 -24.15 6.51 -3.15
CA ALA A 67 -24.84 5.28 -3.54
C ALA A 67 -26.37 5.44 -3.74
N ALA A 68 -26.96 6.54 -3.25
CA ALA A 68 -28.36 6.87 -3.46
C ALA A 68 -28.59 7.78 -4.69
N GLY A 69 -27.54 8.07 -5.47
CA GLY A 69 -27.60 8.97 -6.63
C GLY A 69 -27.67 10.45 -6.28
N VAL A 70 -27.35 10.83 -5.04
CA VAL A 70 -27.39 12.24 -4.60
C VAL A 70 -26.02 12.87 -4.74
N ALA A 71 -25.96 14.02 -5.41
CA ALA A 71 -24.75 14.81 -5.57
C ALA A 71 -24.19 15.20 -4.19
N GLN A 72 -22.91 14.90 -3.95
CA GLN A 72 -22.29 15.09 -2.65
C GLN A 72 -20.78 15.31 -2.79
N ASN A 73 -20.18 16.00 -1.83
CA ASN A 73 -18.72 16.15 -1.76
C ASN A 73 -18.05 14.75 -1.77
N PRO A 74 -17.16 14.44 -2.73
CA PRO A 74 -16.54 13.12 -2.87
C PRO A 74 -15.72 12.70 -1.64
N LEU A 75 -15.06 13.64 -0.94
CA LEU A 75 -14.36 13.33 0.31
C LEU A 75 -15.34 12.90 1.42
N GLN A 76 -16.54 13.49 1.46
CA GLN A 76 -17.58 13.06 2.40
C GLN A 76 -18.18 11.71 2.00
N ILE A 77 -18.31 11.41 0.70
CA ILE A 77 -18.74 10.08 0.22
C ILE A 77 -17.72 9.03 0.67
N LEU A 78 -16.43 9.26 0.41
CA LEU A 78 -15.34 8.38 0.84
C LEU A 78 -15.30 8.24 2.38
N LYS A 79 -15.49 9.32 3.13
CA LYS A 79 -15.58 9.28 4.60
C LYS A 79 -16.74 8.40 5.08
N ASN A 80 -17.92 8.55 4.47
CA ASN A 80 -19.08 7.71 4.78
C ASN A 80 -18.85 6.23 4.45
N LYS A 81 -17.89 5.94 3.56
CA LYS A 81 -17.45 4.60 3.18
C LYS A 81 -16.33 4.05 4.06
N GLY A 82 -15.86 4.82 5.05
CA GLY A 82 -14.88 4.41 6.06
C GLY A 82 -13.50 5.07 5.92
N VAL A 83 -13.25 5.87 4.87
CA VAL A 83 -11.98 6.59 4.72
C VAL A 83 -11.78 7.55 5.90
N ASN A 84 -10.62 7.48 6.52
CA ASN A 84 -10.21 8.37 7.61
C ASN A 84 -8.89 9.11 7.32
N TYR A 85 -8.26 8.81 6.19
CA TYR A 85 -6.98 9.36 5.76
C TYR A 85 -7.02 9.70 4.27
N VAL A 86 -6.48 10.85 3.89
CA VAL A 86 -6.19 11.18 2.49
C VAL A 86 -4.68 11.18 2.26
N ARG A 87 -4.25 10.61 1.14
CA ARG A 87 -2.89 10.74 0.61
C ARG A 87 -2.89 11.75 -0.53
N LEU A 88 -1.92 12.64 -0.52
CA LEU A 88 -1.79 13.71 -1.50
C LEU A 88 -0.35 13.76 -2.01
N ARG A 89 -0.14 13.43 -3.28
CA ARG A 89 1.17 13.61 -3.91
C ARG A 89 1.49 15.07 -4.12
N VAL A 90 2.77 15.39 -3.93
CA VAL A 90 3.33 16.72 -4.19
C VAL A 90 4.53 16.61 -5.13
N TRP A 91 4.43 17.38 -6.21
CA TRP A 91 5.46 17.62 -7.21
C TRP A 91 6.09 19.00 -7.00
N ASN A 92 7.35 19.13 -7.40
CA ASN A 92 8.13 20.35 -7.23
C ASN A 92 7.60 21.48 -8.10
N ASN A 93 7.61 21.29 -9.42
CA ASN A 93 7.15 22.27 -10.39
C ASN A 93 6.47 21.59 -11.61
N PRO A 94 5.28 21.03 -11.43
CA PRO A 94 4.59 20.30 -12.49
C PRO A 94 3.99 21.23 -13.55
N ALA A 95 4.17 20.86 -14.82
CA ALA A 95 3.73 21.64 -15.98
C ALA A 95 2.21 21.89 -16.01
N SER A 96 1.41 20.98 -15.46
CA SER A 96 -0.05 21.12 -15.38
C SER A 96 -0.53 22.18 -14.39
N GLY A 97 0.32 22.60 -13.44
CA GLY A 97 -0.08 23.48 -12.33
C GLY A 97 -0.90 22.78 -11.23
N TYR A 98 -1.02 21.45 -11.27
CA TYR A 98 -1.68 20.61 -10.25
C TYR A 98 -0.67 19.73 -9.50
N ASN A 99 -1.05 19.24 -8.31
CA ASN A 99 -0.15 18.52 -7.39
C ASN A 99 1.07 19.32 -6.93
N ASN A 100 1.10 20.65 -7.11
CA ASN A 100 2.11 21.50 -6.48
C ASN A 100 1.71 21.88 -5.04
N LYS A 101 2.63 22.55 -4.32
CA LYS A 101 2.41 23.02 -2.94
C LYS A 101 1.07 23.75 -2.76
N ALA A 102 0.72 24.67 -3.66
CA ALA A 102 -0.49 25.46 -3.56
C ALA A 102 -1.77 24.59 -3.65
N ARG A 103 -1.80 23.62 -4.57
CA ARG A 103 -2.93 22.68 -4.68
C ARG A 103 -3.00 21.71 -3.51
N VAL A 104 -1.87 21.26 -2.99
CA VAL A 104 -1.82 20.40 -1.80
C VAL A 104 -2.39 21.12 -0.57
N LEU A 105 -2.06 22.40 -0.35
CA LEU A 105 -2.65 23.21 0.73
C LEU A 105 -4.18 23.32 0.61
N GLN A 106 -4.72 23.48 -0.61
CA GLN A 106 -6.17 23.55 -0.84
C GLN A 106 -6.86 22.21 -0.51
N GLN A 107 -6.29 21.10 -0.98
CA GLN A 107 -6.84 19.77 -0.75
C GLN A 107 -6.73 19.35 0.72
N ALA A 108 -5.60 19.64 1.38
CA ALA A 108 -5.39 19.35 2.79
C ALA A 108 -6.38 20.11 3.69
N ALA A 109 -6.65 21.39 3.40
CA ALA A 109 -7.67 22.15 4.10
C ALA A 109 -9.07 21.53 3.95
N SER A 110 -9.43 21.12 2.73
CA SER A 110 -10.72 20.46 2.46
C SER A 110 -10.85 19.14 3.21
N ALA A 111 -9.81 18.32 3.23
CA ALA A 111 -9.79 17.05 3.96
C ALA A 111 -9.87 17.24 5.48
N LYS A 112 -9.08 18.16 6.03
CA LYS A 112 -9.03 18.46 7.48
C LYS A 112 -10.34 19.08 7.98
N ALA A 113 -11.02 19.89 7.17
CA ALA A 113 -12.35 20.41 7.50
C ALA A 113 -13.40 19.30 7.69
N LEU A 114 -13.22 18.15 7.02
CA LEU A 114 -14.04 16.96 7.21
C LEU A 114 -13.50 16.04 8.31
N GLY A 115 -12.45 16.43 9.04
CA GLY A 115 -11.82 15.61 10.08
C GLY A 115 -11.03 14.41 9.54
N LEU A 116 -10.67 14.42 8.26
CA LEU A 116 -9.78 13.41 7.68
C LEU A 116 -8.32 13.74 8.03
N LYS A 117 -7.53 12.69 8.27
CA LYS A 117 -6.07 12.80 8.38
C LYS A 117 -5.43 12.99 7.01
N VAL A 118 -4.24 13.58 6.97
CA VAL A 118 -3.54 13.92 5.72
C VAL A 118 -2.13 13.34 5.72
N MET A 119 -1.81 12.59 4.66
CA MET A 119 -0.48 12.13 4.29
C MET A 119 -0.01 12.92 3.09
N ILE A 120 1.17 13.53 3.17
CA ILE A 120 1.80 14.18 2.00
C ILE A 120 2.85 13.26 1.41
N ASP A 121 2.70 12.91 0.15
CA ASP A 121 3.66 12.09 -0.59
C ASP A 121 4.58 12.95 -1.46
N PHE A 122 5.83 13.10 -1.05
CA PHE A 122 6.82 13.86 -1.80
C PHE A 122 7.47 12.98 -2.86
N HIS A 123 7.16 13.22 -4.13
CA HIS A 123 7.82 12.53 -5.23
C HIS A 123 9.27 13.02 -5.46
N TYR A 124 9.59 14.25 -5.04
CA TYR A 124 10.84 14.94 -5.38
C TYR A 124 11.12 14.93 -6.89
N SER A 125 10.09 15.25 -7.67
CA SER A 125 10.14 15.36 -9.11
C SER A 125 9.11 16.39 -9.59
N ASP A 126 9.24 16.84 -10.83
CA ASP A 126 8.23 17.69 -11.48
C ASP A 126 7.07 16.88 -12.07
N THR A 127 7.17 15.55 -12.04
CA THR A 127 6.21 14.61 -12.63
C THR A 127 6.18 13.31 -11.82
N TRP A 128 5.57 12.27 -12.37
CA TRP A 128 5.54 10.92 -11.81
C TRP A 128 6.93 10.43 -11.39
N ALA A 129 6.98 9.81 -10.21
CA ALA A 129 8.13 9.11 -9.68
C ALA A 129 7.68 7.68 -9.37
N ASP A 130 8.37 6.70 -9.95
CA ASP A 130 8.04 5.27 -9.94
C ASP A 130 9.36 4.45 -10.01
N PRO A 131 9.34 3.11 -9.93
CA PRO A 131 10.57 2.31 -9.99
C PRO A 131 11.39 2.48 -11.28
N GLY A 132 10.75 2.90 -12.37
CA GLY A 132 11.39 3.16 -13.67
C GLY A 132 11.81 4.62 -13.88
N LYS A 133 11.27 5.57 -13.09
CA LYS A 133 11.45 7.01 -13.27
C LYS A 133 11.62 7.72 -11.93
N GLN A 134 12.78 8.33 -11.70
CA GLN A 134 13.06 9.12 -10.50
C GLN A 134 13.79 10.42 -10.88
N TYR A 135 13.21 11.15 -11.84
CA TYR A 135 13.86 12.33 -12.42
C TYR A 135 13.99 13.46 -11.40
N LYS A 136 15.15 14.10 -11.36
CA LYS A 136 15.33 15.36 -10.64
C LYS A 136 14.37 16.42 -11.21
N PRO A 137 13.78 17.27 -10.35
CA PRO A 137 13.15 18.51 -10.79
C PRO A 137 14.10 19.31 -11.67
N ALA A 138 13.57 20.04 -12.65
CA ALA A 138 14.38 20.83 -13.59
C ALA A 138 15.29 21.84 -12.86
N ALA A 139 14.79 22.43 -11.76
CA ALA A 139 15.55 23.35 -10.92
C ALA A 139 16.78 22.69 -10.23
N TRP A 140 16.82 21.36 -10.12
CA TRP A 140 17.86 20.60 -9.44
C TRP A 140 18.70 19.77 -10.42
N ALA A 141 18.51 19.94 -11.74
CA ALA A 141 19.09 19.08 -12.76
C ALA A 141 20.64 19.01 -12.67
N SER A 142 21.30 20.12 -12.35
CA SER A 142 22.76 20.21 -12.21
C SER A 142 23.27 20.07 -10.77
N HIS A 143 22.39 19.82 -9.81
CA HIS A 143 22.77 19.75 -8.40
C HIS A 143 23.46 18.44 -8.08
N ASN A 144 24.58 18.53 -7.34
CA ASN A 144 25.28 17.37 -6.78
C ASN A 144 24.61 16.87 -5.50
N ILE A 145 25.09 15.75 -4.94
CA ILE A 145 24.48 15.14 -3.75
C ILE A 145 24.44 16.05 -2.51
N GLY A 146 25.39 16.98 -2.36
CA GLY A 146 25.38 17.96 -1.26
C GLY A 146 24.28 19.00 -1.42
N GLN A 147 24.09 19.50 -2.65
CA GLN A 147 23.00 20.41 -2.99
C GLN A 147 21.64 19.71 -2.87
N LEU A 148 21.51 18.49 -3.38
CA LEU A 148 20.25 17.73 -3.31
C LEU A 148 19.79 17.40 -1.88
N GLN A 149 20.72 17.19 -0.94
CA GLN A 149 20.36 17.10 0.48
C GLN A 149 19.68 18.38 0.98
N THR A 150 20.23 19.54 0.60
CA THR A 150 19.68 20.85 0.96
C THR A 150 18.32 21.07 0.29
N ASP A 151 18.19 20.69 -0.98
CA ASP A 151 16.95 20.81 -1.74
C ASP A 151 15.82 19.96 -1.15
N VAL A 152 16.10 18.68 -0.86
CA VAL A 152 15.14 17.78 -0.20
C VAL A 152 14.72 18.33 1.15
N TYR A 153 15.68 18.80 1.96
CA TYR A 153 15.37 19.40 3.26
C TYR A 153 14.44 20.61 3.10
N ASN A 154 14.83 21.56 2.25
CA ASN A 154 14.12 22.82 2.08
C ASN A 154 12.71 22.61 1.52
N PHE A 155 12.56 21.76 0.50
CA PHE A 155 11.25 21.50 -0.10
C PHE A 155 10.30 20.82 0.89
N THR A 156 10.78 19.81 1.62
CA THR A 156 9.99 19.11 2.65
C THR A 156 9.58 20.07 3.77
N TYR A 157 10.53 20.86 4.27
CA TYR A 157 10.30 21.81 5.35
C TYR A 157 9.31 22.91 4.94
N ASP A 158 9.46 23.46 3.74
CA ASP A 158 8.57 24.51 3.20
C ASP A 158 7.12 24.02 3.07
N VAL A 159 6.89 22.88 2.41
CA VAL A 159 5.53 22.33 2.25
C VAL A 159 4.92 21.95 3.61
N CYS A 160 5.68 21.26 4.47
CA CYS A 160 5.19 20.88 5.80
C CYS A 160 4.88 22.11 6.66
N THR A 161 5.76 23.11 6.67
CA THR A 161 5.58 24.34 7.47
C THR A 161 4.41 25.17 6.94
N ALA A 162 4.21 25.24 5.63
CA ALA A 162 3.05 25.90 5.05
C ALA A 162 1.73 25.24 5.51
N LEU A 163 1.67 23.90 5.50
CA LEU A 163 0.52 23.14 6.00
C LEU A 163 0.32 23.35 7.50
N LYS A 164 1.39 23.35 8.29
CA LYS A 164 1.34 23.64 9.73
C LYS A 164 0.80 25.04 10.01
N ASN A 165 1.27 26.05 9.30
CA ASN A 165 0.83 27.44 9.44
C ASN A 165 -0.64 27.63 9.00
N GLN A 166 -1.12 26.80 8.06
CA GLN A 166 -2.54 26.75 7.68
C GLN A 166 -3.43 26.07 8.74
N GLY A 167 -2.86 25.42 9.76
CA GLY A 167 -3.59 24.62 10.73
C GLY A 167 -3.90 23.20 10.26
N THR A 168 -3.29 22.76 9.16
CA THR A 168 -3.50 21.46 8.51
C THR A 168 -2.22 20.62 8.55
N THR A 169 -1.47 20.68 9.65
CA THR A 169 -0.22 19.91 9.85
C THR A 169 -0.42 18.46 9.39
N PRO A 170 0.49 17.92 8.54
CA PRO A 170 0.40 16.54 8.09
C PRO A 170 0.45 15.56 9.26
N ASP A 171 -0.40 14.56 9.23
CA ASP A 171 -0.35 13.43 10.19
C ASP A 171 0.82 12.49 9.85
N SER A 172 1.10 12.36 8.55
CA SER A 172 2.29 11.67 8.03
C SER A 172 2.81 12.34 6.76
N VAL A 173 4.05 12.05 6.44
CA VAL A 173 4.67 12.37 5.16
C VAL A 173 5.41 11.15 4.64
N GLN A 174 5.44 10.99 3.33
CA GLN A 174 6.20 9.98 2.61
C GLN A 174 7.36 10.66 1.89
N ILE A 175 8.59 10.18 2.12
CA ILE A 175 9.83 10.75 1.58
C ILE A 175 10.25 9.92 0.37
N GLY A 176 9.81 10.34 -0.82
CA GLY A 176 9.98 9.63 -2.08
C GLY A 176 8.82 8.69 -2.35
N ASN A 177 8.46 8.53 -3.63
CA ASN A 177 7.46 7.57 -4.07
C ASN A 177 8.12 6.39 -4.79
N GLU A 178 7.81 5.16 -4.36
CA GLU A 178 8.28 3.90 -4.95
C GLU A 178 9.78 3.93 -5.29
N ILE A 179 10.59 4.28 -4.30
CA ILE A 179 12.03 4.56 -4.46
C ILE A 179 12.86 3.28 -4.49
N ASN A 180 12.34 2.20 -5.09
CA ASN A 180 12.90 0.84 -5.09
C ASN A 180 14.40 0.87 -5.41
N VAL A 181 14.82 1.68 -6.37
CA VAL A 181 16.22 1.83 -6.78
C VAL A 181 16.78 3.24 -6.55
N GLY A 182 16.24 3.95 -5.55
CA GLY A 182 16.62 5.29 -5.13
C GLY A 182 15.72 6.40 -5.65
N MET A 183 16.12 7.65 -5.45
CA MET A 183 15.38 8.86 -5.86
C MET A 183 16.34 9.90 -6.46
N LEU A 184 15.84 10.93 -7.15
CA LEU A 184 16.67 12.03 -7.68
C LEU A 184 17.89 11.53 -8.49
N TRP A 185 17.61 10.77 -9.54
CA TRP A 185 18.66 10.13 -10.35
C TRP A 185 19.50 11.16 -11.15
N ASN A 186 20.79 10.93 -11.31
CA ASN A 186 21.53 9.72 -10.95
C ASN A 186 22.16 9.76 -9.55
N GLU A 187 22.22 10.93 -8.90
CA GLU A 187 22.95 11.12 -7.65
C GLU A 187 22.41 10.29 -6.51
N GLY A 188 21.08 10.17 -6.38
CA GLY A 188 20.44 9.34 -5.35
C GLY A 188 20.05 7.93 -5.81
N LYS A 189 20.50 7.49 -7.00
CA LYS A 189 20.28 6.12 -7.48
C LYS A 189 21.13 5.12 -6.69
N VAL A 190 20.55 3.98 -6.32
CA VAL A 190 21.31 2.88 -5.72
C VAL A 190 22.01 2.09 -6.84
N VAL A 191 23.34 2.09 -6.83
CA VAL A 191 24.18 1.39 -7.80
C VAL A 191 25.15 0.49 -7.03
N ASN A 192 25.33 -0.76 -7.47
CA ASN A 192 26.23 -1.73 -6.84
C ASN A 192 25.99 -1.91 -5.33
N ASN A 193 24.72 -1.90 -4.90
CA ASN A 193 24.30 -1.97 -3.50
C ASN A 193 24.81 -0.80 -2.62
N ASP A 194 25.23 0.32 -3.20
CA ASP A 194 25.63 1.49 -2.43
C ASP A 194 24.42 2.40 -2.15
N PHE A 195 23.95 2.34 -0.90
CA PHE A 195 22.86 3.16 -0.38
C PHE A 195 23.33 4.52 0.16
N THR A 196 24.62 4.86 0.06
CA THR A 196 25.18 6.07 0.70
C THR A 196 24.42 7.33 0.31
N ASN A 197 24.33 7.63 -0.99
CA ASN A 197 23.69 8.86 -1.44
C ASN A 197 22.18 8.89 -1.17
N LEU A 198 21.47 7.78 -1.41
CA LEU A 198 20.06 7.68 -1.05
C LEU A 198 19.85 7.96 0.43
N SER A 199 20.68 7.38 1.31
CA SER A 199 20.54 7.57 2.76
C SER A 199 20.69 9.02 3.19
N LEU A 200 21.53 9.80 2.51
CA LEU A 200 21.72 11.23 2.78
C LEU A 200 20.42 12.00 2.48
N LEU A 201 19.79 11.71 1.33
CA LEU A 201 18.53 12.33 0.94
C LEU A 201 17.39 11.97 1.90
N LEU A 202 17.25 10.69 2.26
CA LEU A 202 16.21 10.23 3.17
C LEU A 202 16.37 10.84 4.57
N LYS A 203 17.60 10.94 5.08
CA LYS A 203 17.88 11.64 6.35
C LYS A 203 17.51 13.11 6.28
N SER A 204 17.78 13.78 5.15
CA SER A 204 17.40 15.17 4.95
C SER A 204 15.88 15.37 5.01
N GLY A 205 15.11 14.53 4.29
CA GLY A 205 13.64 14.58 4.32
C GLY A 205 13.06 14.26 5.69
N TYR A 206 13.60 13.25 6.38
CA TYR A 206 13.22 12.93 7.76
C TYR A 206 13.47 14.11 8.71
N ASN A 207 14.67 14.69 8.66
CA ASN A 207 15.06 15.81 9.53
C ASN A 207 14.21 17.05 9.27
N ALA A 208 13.91 17.38 8.01
CA ALA A 208 13.02 18.48 7.64
C ALA A 208 11.60 18.27 8.20
N THR A 209 11.08 17.04 8.10
CA THR A 209 9.78 16.68 8.68
C THR A 209 9.77 16.92 10.18
N LYS A 210 10.75 16.39 10.90
CA LYS A 210 10.82 16.52 12.36
C LYS A 210 11.07 17.97 12.81
N ALA A 211 11.78 18.76 12.02
CA ALA A 211 11.98 20.19 12.27
C ALA A 211 10.68 21.00 12.10
N CYS A 212 9.85 20.65 11.11
CA CYS A 212 8.53 21.25 10.94
C CYS A 212 7.57 20.82 12.07
N SER A 213 7.47 19.51 12.33
CA SER A 213 6.57 18.91 13.32
C SER A 213 7.13 17.57 13.80
N SER A 214 7.58 17.53 15.05
CA SER A 214 8.16 16.31 15.65
C SER A 214 7.17 15.14 15.74
N GLY A 215 5.87 15.43 15.79
CA GLY A 215 4.80 14.42 15.85
C GLY A 215 4.41 13.82 14.51
N THR A 216 4.76 14.46 13.39
CA THR A 216 4.42 13.97 12.04
C THR A 216 5.21 12.70 11.72
N GLN A 217 4.51 11.63 11.35
CA GLN A 217 5.12 10.33 11.05
C GLN A 217 5.82 10.38 9.68
N VAL A 218 6.98 9.72 9.57
CA VAL A 218 7.73 9.62 8.32
C VAL A 218 7.62 8.21 7.75
N ILE A 219 7.10 8.11 6.52
CA ILE A 219 6.99 6.90 5.72
C ILE A 219 8.12 6.87 4.69
N ILE A 220 8.69 5.69 4.52
CA ILE A 220 9.53 5.34 3.37
C ILE A 220 8.77 4.29 2.56
N HIS A 221 8.73 4.44 1.24
CA HIS A 221 7.84 3.69 0.37
C HIS A 221 8.59 3.00 -0.77
N THR A 222 8.37 1.70 -0.94
CA THR A 222 8.79 0.92 -2.11
C THR A 222 7.58 0.23 -2.75
N ALA A 223 7.60 0.04 -4.07
CA ALA A 223 6.69 -0.85 -4.76
C ALA A 223 6.97 -2.34 -4.44
N ASP A 224 6.33 -3.24 -5.19
CA ASP A 224 6.70 -4.66 -5.28
C ASP A 224 6.60 -5.43 -3.95
N ALA A 225 5.41 -5.41 -3.33
CA ALA A 225 5.09 -6.26 -2.19
C ALA A 225 5.00 -7.78 -2.53
N ASP A 226 5.52 -8.20 -3.69
CA ASP A 226 5.59 -9.60 -4.14
C ASP A 226 6.82 -10.34 -3.58
N SER A 227 7.85 -9.59 -3.16
CA SER A 227 9.19 -10.13 -2.90
C SER A 227 9.78 -9.64 -1.57
N ASP A 228 9.84 -10.55 -0.60
CA ASP A 228 10.64 -10.37 0.62
C ASP A 228 12.08 -9.97 0.31
N ALA A 229 12.69 -10.54 -0.73
CA ALA A 229 14.08 -10.29 -1.07
C ALA A 229 14.29 -8.83 -1.50
N ASN A 230 13.39 -8.29 -2.33
CA ASN A 230 13.47 -6.90 -2.79
C ASN A 230 13.22 -5.93 -1.63
N MET A 231 12.18 -6.19 -0.84
CA MET A 231 11.86 -5.41 0.35
C MET A 231 13.04 -5.42 1.34
N ARG A 232 13.57 -6.61 1.70
CA ARG A 232 14.73 -6.74 2.59
C ARG A 232 15.95 -6.00 2.04
N TRP A 233 16.28 -6.18 0.77
CA TRP A 233 17.45 -5.55 0.15
C TRP A 233 17.41 -4.02 0.32
N PHE A 234 16.26 -3.41 0.03
CA PHE A 234 16.11 -1.97 0.15
C PHE A 234 16.17 -1.50 1.61
N TYR A 235 15.32 -2.08 2.48
CA TYR A 235 15.18 -1.61 3.85
C TYR A 235 16.40 -1.97 4.73
N ASP A 236 17.06 -3.11 4.49
CA ASP A 236 18.35 -3.43 5.13
C ASP A 236 19.44 -2.45 4.65
N GLY A 237 19.43 -2.09 3.37
CA GLY A 237 20.35 -1.11 2.77
C GLY A 237 20.28 0.27 3.44
N ILE A 238 19.09 0.85 3.56
CA ILE A 238 18.92 2.16 4.22
C ILE A 238 19.16 2.07 5.73
N LYS A 239 18.78 0.96 6.38
CA LYS A 239 19.02 0.72 7.82
C LYS A 239 20.51 0.65 8.12
N ALA A 240 21.29 -0.05 7.30
CA ALA A 240 22.74 -0.16 7.45
C ALA A 240 23.44 1.20 7.31
N LYS A 241 22.84 2.15 6.60
CA LYS A 241 23.31 3.54 6.51
C LYS A 241 22.75 4.44 7.63
N GLY A 242 21.96 3.92 8.55
CA GLY A 242 21.41 4.66 9.69
C GLY A 242 20.27 5.61 9.31
N VAL A 243 19.50 5.31 8.27
CA VAL A 243 18.27 6.06 7.96
C VAL A 243 17.22 5.78 9.04
N SER A 244 16.56 6.83 9.51
CA SER A 244 15.41 6.75 10.41
C SER A 244 14.12 6.92 9.62
N TRP A 245 13.09 6.15 9.99
CA TRP A 245 11.72 6.29 9.51
C TRP A 245 10.76 5.70 10.55
N ASP A 246 9.49 6.06 10.49
CA ASP A 246 8.50 5.64 11.48
C ASP A 246 7.66 4.46 10.98
N ILE A 247 7.26 4.48 9.70
CA ILE A 247 6.34 3.51 9.09
C ILE A 247 6.92 3.01 7.76
N THR A 248 6.88 1.70 7.54
CA THR A 248 7.25 1.05 6.27
C THR A 248 6.06 1.07 5.32
N GLY A 249 6.21 1.67 4.14
CA GLY A 249 5.20 1.72 3.09
C GLY A 249 5.50 0.75 1.95
N LEU A 250 4.46 0.10 1.44
CA LEU A 250 4.54 -0.82 0.29
C LEU A 250 3.41 -0.55 -0.72
N SER A 251 3.65 -0.67 -2.03
CA SER A 251 2.57 -0.80 -3.02
C SER A 251 2.19 -2.26 -3.22
N TYR A 252 0.89 -2.54 -3.33
CA TYR A 252 0.38 -3.86 -3.70
C TYR A 252 -0.73 -3.74 -4.74
N TYR A 253 -0.43 -4.15 -5.95
CA TYR A 253 -1.35 -4.28 -7.06
C TYR A 253 -1.36 -5.75 -7.47
N CYS A 254 -2.39 -6.51 -7.12
CA CYS A 254 -2.40 -7.98 -7.27
C CYS A 254 -2.17 -8.46 -8.72
N MET A 255 -2.45 -7.62 -9.72
CA MET A 255 -2.16 -7.89 -11.13
C MET A 255 -0.66 -7.91 -11.48
N TRP A 256 0.19 -7.37 -10.61
CA TRP A 256 1.65 -7.30 -10.81
C TRP A 256 2.44 -7.86 -9.61
N HIS A 257 1.96 -7.65 -8.38
CA HIS A 257 2.71 -7.88 -7.16
C HIS A 257 2.39 -9.22 -6.48
N GLY A 258 2.06 -10.25 -7.26
CA GLY A 258 1.85 -11.60 -6.76
C GLY A 258 0.58 -11.78 -5.93
N THR A 259 0.50 -12.91 -5.23
CA THR A 259 -0.72 -13.36 -4.53
C THR A 259 -0.91 -12.66 -3.19
N LEU A 260 -2.12 -12.76 -2.63
CA LEU A 260 -2.38 -12.31 -1.25
C LEU A 260 -1.50 -13.03 -0.21
N ALA A 261 -1.04 -14.26 -0.48
CA ALA A 261 -0.06 -14.93 0.39
C ALA A 261 1.31 -14.24 0.34
N ASN A 262 1.73 -13.73 -0.82
CA ASN A 262 2.94 -12.90 -0.94
C ASN A 262 2.79 -11.62 -0.11
N LEU A 263 1.66 -10.92 -0.25
CA LEU A 263 1.34 -9.72 0.54
C LEU A 263 1.40 -9.99 2.05
N TYR A 264 0.78 -11.08 2.50
CA TYR A 264 0.80 -11.45 3.92
C TYR A 264 2.23 -11.63 4.44
N ASN A 265 3.04 -12.42 3.71
CA ASN A 265 4.39 -12.78 4.12
C ASN A 265 5.31 -11.56 4.17
N VAL A 266 5.26 -10.68 3.18
CA VAL A 266 6.13 -9.50 3.14
C VAL A 266 5.80 -8.52 4.26
N ILE A 267 4.52 -8.37 4.63
CA ILE A 267 4.11 -7.53 5.75
C ILE A 267 4.62 -8.11 7.08
N VAL A 268 4.47 -9.42 7.29
CA VAL A 268 4.94 -10.10 8.51
C VAL A 268 6.46 -9.97 8.64
N ASP A 269 7.20 -10.17 7.55
CA ASP A 269 8.66 -10.03 7.54
C ASP A 269 9.10 -8.59 7.78
N ALA A 270 8.55 -7.61 7.05
CA ALA A 270 8.88 -6.20 7.24
C ALA A 270 8.64 -5.76 8.70
N LYS A 271 7.49 -6.14 9.27
CA LYS A 271 7.14 -5.80 10.66
C LYS A 271 8.10 -6.45 11.64
N SER A 272 8.36 -7.75 11.52
CA SER A 272 9.23 -8.48 12.45
C SER A 272 10.69 -8.05 12.36
N ARG A 273 11.20 -7.79 11.15
CA ARG A 273 12.60 -7.43 10.89
C ARG A 273 12.93 -5.98 11.27
N TYR A 274 12.01 -5.05 11.02
CA TYR A 274 12.26 -3.63 11.26
C TYR A 274 11.62 -3.09 12.54
N GLY A 275 10.68 -3.82 13.14
CA GLY A 275 9.99 -3.41 14.37
C GLY A 275 9.15 -2.15 14.16
N LYS A 276 8.68 -1.92 12.93
CA LYS A 276 7.94 -0.72 12.52
C LYS A 276 6.56 -1.11 12.02
N PRO A 277 5.53 -0.25 12.20
CA PRO A 277 4.25 -0.42 11.53
C PRO A 277 4.42 -0.47 10.00
N VAL A 278 3.53 -1.20 9.34
CA VAL A 278 3.49 -1.33 7.89
C VAL A 278 2.17 -0.77 7.37
N VAL A 279 2.21 -0.08 6.23
CA VAL A 279 1.03 0.34 5.46
C VAL A 279 1.16 -0.11 4.02
N ILE A 280 0.03 -0.47 3.40
CA ILE A 280 -0.07 -0.54 1.94
C ILE A 280 -0.41 0.86 1.46
N ALA A 281 0.58 1.57 0.90
CA ALA A 281 0.49 2.96 0.50
C ALA A 281 -0.27 3.14 -0.82
N GLU A 282 -0.28 2.10 -1.66
CA GLU A 282 -1.03 2.08 -2.91
C GLU A 282 -1.60 0.70 -3.21
N THR A 283 -2.87 0.67 -3.61
CA THR A 283 -3.56 -0.48 -4.21
C THR A 283 -4.76 0.00 -5.00
N ALA A 284 -5.19 -0.73 -6.02
CA ALA A 284 -6.43 -0.51 -6.74
C ALA A 284 -6.86 -1.78 -7.48
N TYR A 285 -8.08 -1.79 -8.00
CA TYR A 285 -8.59 -2.91 -8.78
C TYR A 285 -9.62 -2.48 -9.82
N PRO A 286 -9.62 -3.05 -11.03
CA PRO A 286 -10.54 -2.63 -12.07
C PRO A 286 -11.98 -3.03 -11.76
N PHE A 287 -12.93 -2.10 -11.90
CA PHE A 287 -14.36 -2.41 -11.92
C PHE A 287 -14.89 -2.64 -13.33
N THR A 288 -14.07 -2.42 -14.36
CA THR A 288 -14.41 -2.67 -15.77
C THR A 288 -13.14 -2.91 -16.59
N THR A 289 -13.28 -3.56 -17.75
CA THR A 289 -12.19 -3.68 -18.74
C THR A 289 -12.28 -2.63 -19.86
N ALA A 290 -13.34 -1.84 -19.89
CA ALA A 290 -13.54 -0.80 -20.89
C ALA A 290 -12.76 0.48 -20.54
N ASN A 291 -12.33 1.22 -21.56
CA ASN A 291 -11.86 2.59 -21.41
C ASN A 291 -13.06 3.55 -21.42
N ALA A 292 -13.09 4.49 -20.48
CA ALA A 292 -14.11 5.52 -20.44
C ALA A 292 -13.81 6.73 -21.35
N ASP A 293 -12.56 6.89 -21.78
CA ASP A 293 -12.15 7.90 -22.77
C ASP A 293 -11.24 7.31 -23.89
N GLY A 294 -10.56 8.18 -24.64
CA GLY A 294 -9.69 7.79 -25.75
C GLY A 294 -8.29 7.32 -25.34
N GLU A 295 -7.93 7.43 -24.07
CA GLU A 295 -6.67 6.93 -23.53
C GLU A 295 -6.84 5.46 -23.12
N ALA A 296 -5.79 4.66 -23.32
CA ALA A 296 -5.81 3.28 -22.87
C ALA A 296 -5.57 3.22 -21.36
N ASN A 297 -6.41 2.48 -20.63
CA ASN A 297 -6.14 2.17 -19.23
C ASN A 297 -4.79 1.45 -19.08
N SER A 298 -4.06 1.74 -17.99
CA SER A 298 -2.74 1.15 -17.69
C SER A 298 -2.80 -0.38 -17.61
N THR A 299 -3.94 -0.93 -17.18
CA THR A 299 -4.23 -2.36 -17.19
C THR A 299 -5.72 -2.62 -17.08
N SER A 300 -6.16 -3.74 -17.64
CA SER A 300 -7.48 -4.32 -17.39
C SER A 300 -7.38 -5.72 -16.77
N ALA A 301 -6.19 -6.09 -16.29
CA ALA A 301 -5.92 -7.40 -15.74
C ALA A 301 -6.61 -7.59 -14.38
N THR A 302 -7.16 -8.78 -14.19
CA THR A 302 -7.80 -9.23 -12.96
C THR A 302 -6.93 -10.25 -12.24
N CYS A 303 -7.10 -10.38 -10.93
CA CYS A 303 -6.39 -11.31 -10.06
C CYS A 303 -7.39 -12.08 -9.18
N ASP A 304 -6.89 -13.11 -8.48
CA ASP A 304 -7.59 -13.86 -7.43
C ASP A 304 -9.00 -14.39 -7.78
N GLY A 305 -9.30 -14.50 -9.08
CA GLY A 305 -10.60 -14.96 -9.59
C GLY A 305 -11.71 -13.91 -9.56
N ASN A 306 -11.42 -12.66 -9.20
CA ASN A 306 -12.40 -11.57 -9.16
C ASN A 306 -12.55 -10.94 -10.55
N ALA A 307 -13.75 -10.96 -11.14
CA ALA A 307 -13.99 -10.29 -12.42
C ALA A 307 -13.93 -8.76 -12.29
N ALA A 308 -13.48 -8.06 -13.33
CA ALA A 308 -13.54 -6.59 -13.40
C ALA A 308 -15.01 -6.12 -13.42
N SER A 309 -15.51 -5.81 -12.22
CA SER A 309 -16.90 -5.46 -11.94
C SER A 309 -16.95 -4.70 -10.61
N TRP A 310 -18.04 -3.97 -10.34
CA TRP A 310 -18.21 -3.32 -9.04
C TRP A 310 -18.08 -4.28 -7.86
N THR A 311 -18.67 -5.47 -7.98
CA THR A 311 -18.57 -6.52 -6.96
C THR A 311 -17.14 -7.06 -6.86
N GLY A 312 -16.47 -7.36 -7.97
CA GLY A 312 -15.09 -7.85 -7.96
C GLY A 312 -14.09 -6.86 -7.40
N GLN A 313 -14.21 -5.56 -7.74
CA GLN A 313 -13.41 -4.49 -7.16
C GLN A 313 -13.60 -4.39 -5.64
N ALA A 314 -14.84 -4.45 -5.16
CA ALA A 314 -15.13 -4.40 -3.73
C ALA A 314 -14.62 -5.65 -2.99
N THR A 315 -14.77 -6.84 -3.60
CA THR A 315 -14.29 -8.10 -3.05
C THR A 315 -12.77 -8.11 -2.94
N GLU A 316 -12.07 -7.74 -4.02
CA GLU A 316 -10.60 -7.72 -4.03
C GLU A 316 -10.06 -6.73 -3.00
N PHE A 317 -10.61 -5.51 -2.95
CA PHE A 317 -10.19 -4.53 -1.95
C PHE A 317 -10.47 -5.00 -0.52
N THR A 318 -11.55 -5.75 -0.29
CA THR A 318 -11.83 -6.38 1.00
C THR A 318 -10.79 -7.46 1.34
N TRP A 319 -10.38 -8.27 0.37
CA TRP A 319 -9.38 -9.32 0.56
C TRP A 319 -7.99 -8.75 0.86
N ILE A 320 -7.60 -7.67 0.17
CA ILE A 320 -6.35 -6.95 0.43
C ILE A 320 -6.35 -6.36 1.85
N GLN A 321 -7.44 -5.69 2.24
CA GLN A 321 -7.58 -5.15 3.61
C GLN A 321 -7.50 -6.25 4.67
N ASN A 322 -8.22 -7.36 4.48
CA ASN A 322 -8.20 -8.49 5.42
C ASN A 322 -6.81 -9.12 5.51
N THR A 323 -6.13 -9.30 4.38
CA THR A 323 -4.78 -9.86 4.32
C THR A 323 -3.79 -8.96 5.05
N ALA A 324 -3.82 -7.66 4.77
CA ALA A 324 -2.97 -6.69 5.44
C ALA A 324 -3.23 -6.62 6.95
N ARG A 325 -4.52 -6.60 7.35
CA ARG A 325 -4.94 -6.60 8.76
C ARG A 325 -4.45 -7.85 9.49
N ASN A 326 -4.62 -9.02 8.89
CA ASN A 326 -4.21 -10.30 9.47
C ASN A 326 -2.69 -10.44 9.56
N ALA A 327 -1.95 -9.87 8.60
CA ALA A 327 -0.49 -9.77 8.66
C ALA A 327 0.01 -8.71 9.67
N GLY A 328 -0.91 -7.89 10.20
CA GLY A 328 -0.62 -6.90 11.24
C GLY A 328 -0.11 -5.56 10.72
N ALA A 329 -0.41 -5.21 9.46
CA ALA A 329 -0.33 -3.84 8.96
C ALA A 329 -1.33 -2.94 9.69
N ILE A 330 -1.07 -1.63 9.66
CA ILE A 330 -1.93 -0.62 10.30
C ILE A 330 -2.74 0.19 9.29
N GLY A 331 -2.55 -0.01 7.99
CA GLY A 331 -3.24 0.80 6.99
C GLY A 331 -3.19 0.25 5.57
N VAL A 332 -4.20 0.65 4.79
CA VAL A 332 -4.32 0.40 3.36
C VAL A 332 -4.87 1.66 2.70
N PHE A 333 -4.23 2.09 1.62
CA PHE A 333 -4.58 3.28 0.85
C PHE A 333 -4.98 2.88 -0.57
N TYR A 334 -6.23 3.19 -0.95
CA TYR A 334 -6.68 3.01 -2.33
C TYR A 334 -6.11 4.14 -3.19
N TRP A 335 -5.47 3.83 -4.30
CA TRP A 335 -4.87 4.82 -5.18
C TRP A 335 -5.89 5.34 -6.20
N GLU A 336 -6.05 6.66 -6.22
CA GLU A 336 -6.91 7.41 -7.15
C GLU A 336 -8.36 6.90 -7.27
N PRO A 337 -9.10 6.77 -6.16
CA PRO A 337 -10.49 6.36 -6.22
C PRO A 337 -11.36 7.40 -6.96
N THR A 338 -10.96 8.67 -7.01
CA THR A 338 -11.75 9.78 -7.56
C THR A 338 -11.38 10.18 -8.98
N TRP A 339 -10.39 9.53 -9.60
CA TRP A 339 -9.90 9.90 -10.92
C TRP A 339 -10.83 9.37 -12.02
N VAL A 340 -11.92 10.09 -12.26
CA VAL A 340 -12.87 9.76 -13.33
C VAL A 340 -12.36 10.30 -14.66
N ALA A 341 -12.67 9.61 -15.76
CA ALA A 341 -12.35 10.09 -17.10
C ALA A 341 -13.03 11.45 -17.37
N THR A 342 -12.23 12.49 -17.61
CA THR A 342 -12.72 13.85 -17.87
C THR A 342 -11.69 14.57 -18.73
N SER A 343 -12.14 15.21 -19.81
CA SER A 343 -11.27 15.99 -20.69
C SER A 343 -10.51 17.06 -19.90
N GLY A 344 -9.18 17.08 -20.03
CA GLY A 344 -8.31 18.00 -19.29
C GLY A 344 -7.84 17.50 -17.94
N ASN A 345 -8.15 16.25 -17.56
CA ASN A 345 -7.64 15.56 -16.37
C ASN A 345 -6.84 14.29 -16.74
N GLY A 346 -6.00 14.39 -17.76
CA GLY A 346 -5.20 13.28 -18.24
C GLY A 346 -4.02 12.89 -17.34
N TRP A 347 -3.40 11.75 -17.64
CA TRP A 347 -2.29 11.21 -16.86
C TRP A 347 -0.97 11.97 -17.05
N ASP A 348 -0.72 12.55 -18.23
CA ASP A 348 0.53 13.24 -18.52
C ASP A 348 0.47 14.72 -18.09
N PRO A 349 1.18 15.15 -17.04
CA PRO A 349 1.16 16.54 -16.62
C PRO A 349 1.75 17.52 -17.64
N ALA A 350 2.56 17.06 -18.60
CA ALA A 350 3.08 17.88 -19.69
C ALA A 350 2.09 18.03 -20.85
N ASN A 351 1.08 17.15 -20.95
CA ASN A 351 0.06 17.16 -21.99
C ASN A 351 -1.33 16.80 -21.42
N ILE A 352 -1.71 17.42 -20.30
CA ILE A 352 -2.90 17.03 -19.53
C ILE A 352 -4.22 17.25 -20.29
N TRP A 353 -4.20 18.11 -21.32
CA TRP A 353 -5.34 18.36 -22.20
C TRP A 353 -5.36 17.44 -23.43
N GLY A 354 -4.22 16.91 -23.84
CA GLY A 354 -4.09 16.05 -25.01
C GLY A 354 -3.99 14.56 -24.68
N THR A 355 -3.99 14.20 -23.39
CA THR A 355 -4.04 12.82 -22.90
C THR A 355 -5.31 12.61 -22.08
N GLY A 356 -5.80 11.37 -22.06
CA GLY A 356 -6.92 10.97 -21.22
C GLY A 356 -6.43 10.33 -19.91
N ASN A 357 -7.36 9.68 -19.22
CA ASN A 357 -7.09 9.02 -17.96
C ASN A 357 -6.65 7.56 -18.22
N GLN A 358 -5.55 7.11 -17.60
CA GLN A 358 -5.12 5.72 -17.70
C GLN A 358 -5.66 4.85 -16.55
N TRP A 359 -6.47 5.43 -15.66
CA TRP A 359 -6.91 4.81 -14.41
C TRP A 359 -8.42 4.82 -14.21
N ASP A 360 -9.19 5.29 -15.19
CA ASP A 360 -10.64 5.46 -15.04
C ASP A 360 -11.35 4.13 -14.73
N ASN A 361 -10.82 3.00 -15.18
CA ASN A 361 -11.40 1.70 -14.91
C ASN A 361 -11.12 1.17 -13.49
N MET A 362 -10.21 1.81 -12.75
CA MET A 362 -9.81 1.44 -11.39
C MET A 362 -10.25 2.47 -10.35
N ALA A 363 -10.82 3.60 -10.76
CA ALA A 363 -11.51 4.50 -9.84
C ALA A 363 -12.65 3.79 -9.09
N VAL A 364 -13.05 4.31 -7.94
CA VAL A 364 -14.23 3.81 -7.20
C VAL A 364 -15.49 4.59 -7.56
N PHE A 365 -15.36 5.60 -8.43
CA PHE A 365 -16.45 6.30 -9.09
C PHE A 365 -16.37 6.02 -10.59
N ASP A 366 -17.50 5.81 -11.26
CA ASP A 366 -17.50 5.71 -12.72
C ASP A 366 -17.38 7.09 -13.38
N TRP A 367 -17.28 7.10 -14.71
CA TRP A 367 -17.20 8.33 -15.52
C TRP A 367 -18.45 9.23 -15.43
N THR A 368 -19.54 8.76 -14.82
CA THR A 368 -20.72 9.59 -14.50
C THR A 368 -20.68 10.14 -13.09
N GLY A 369 -19.64 9.81 -12.32
CA GLY A 369 -19.44 10.26 -10.95
C GLY A 369 -20.15 9.41 -9.90
N HIS A 370 -20.71 8.25 -10.23
CA HIS A 370 -21.39 7.39 -9.26
C HIS A 370 -20.41 6.45 -8.56
N VAL A 371 -20.45 6.44 -7.22
CA VAL A 371 -19.60 5.58 -6.41
C VAL A 371 -19.99 4.11 -6.49
N ASN A 372 -19.02 3.20 -6.45
CA ASN A 372 -19.23 1.79 -6.20
C ASN A 372 -20.04 1.59 -4.90
N PRO A 373 -21.27 1.06 -4.96
CA PRO A 373 -22.08 0.87 -3.76
C PRO A 373 -21.51 -0.20 -2.82
N ASN A 374 -20.69 -1.12 -3.34
CA ASN A 374 -20.18 -2.28 -2.61
C ASN A 374 -18.83 -2.03 -1.92
N ILE A 375 -18.06 -1.04 -2.38
CA ILE A 375 -16.74 -0.78 -1.79
C ILE A 375 -16.86 -0.14 -0.41
N VAL A 376 -15.99 -0.54 0.52
CA VAL A 376 -15.90 -0.02 1.87
C VAL A 376 -14.46 -0.13 2.41
N TRP A 377 -14.09 0.81 3.27
CA TRP A 377 -12.88 0.75 4.07
C TRP A 377 -13.26 0.25 5.46
N THR A 378 -12.61 -0.82 5.90
CA THR A 378 -12.98 -1.52 7.14
C THR A 378 -11.82 -1.51 8.14
N PRO A 379 -12.04 -1.07 9.40
CA PRO A 379 -11.02 -1.14 10.45
C PRO A 379 -10.50 -2.57 10.64
#